data_AF-A0A1Y2N843-F1
#
_entry.id   AF-A0A1Y2N843-F1
#
_cell.length_a   1.000
_cell.length_b   1.000
_cell.length_c   1.000
_cell.angle_alpha   90.00
_cell.angle_beta   90.00
_cell.angle_gamma   90.00
#
_symmetry.space_group_name_H-M   'P 1'
#
loop_
_entity.id
_entity.type
_entity.pdbx_description
1 polymer ?
#
loop_
_entity_poly.entity_id
_entity_poly.type
_entity_poly.pdbx_seq_one_letter_code
_entity_poly.pdbx_strand_id
1 'polypeptide(L)' 'MRERDRARTELDAADAVLRNAIREAAATGVSQVELAELTGFHRNTVRRIVTED' A
#
# COMPACT_ATOMS: atom_id res chain seq x y z
N MET A 1 14.43 20.01 -14.18
CA MET A 1 13.92 18.68 -14.59
C MET A 1 14.42 17.56 -13.68
N ARG A 2 15.70 17.56 -13.24
CA ARG A 2 16.28 16.49 -12.39
C ARG A 2 15.70 16.32 -10.97
N GLU A 3 15.14 17.35 -10.35
CA GLU A 3 14.57 17.24 -8.98
C GLU A 3 13.15 16.67 -8.94
N ARG A 4 12.31 16.98 -9.94
CA ARG A 4 10.92 16.46 -10.00
C ARG A 4 10.88 14.95 -10.22
N ASP A 5 11.83 14.42 -10.98
CA ASP A 5 11.90 12.98 -11.24
C ASP A 5 12.28 12.19 -9.98
N ARG A 6 13.22 12.71 -9.16
CA ARG A 6 13.61 12.08 -7.89
C ARG A 6 12.46 12.03 -6.88
N ALA A 7 11.77 13.16 -6.70
CA ALA A 7 10.64 13.22 -5.77
C ALA A 7 9.52 12.23 -6.15
N ARG A 8 9.31 12.02 -7.46
CA ARG A 8 8.34 11.04 -7.95
C ARG A 8 8.78 9.60 -7.67
N THR A 9 10.05 9.28 -7.91
CA THR A 9 10.61 7.95 -7.61
C THR A 9 10.56 7.63 -6.12
N GLU A 10 10.83 8.60 -5.25
CA GLU A 10 10.75 8.41 -3.79
C GLU A 10 9.32 8.15 -3.31
N LEU A 11 8.34 8.85 -3.88
CA LEU A 11 6.92 8.61 -3.60
C LEU A 11 6.47 7.23 -4.09
N ASP A 12 6.92 6.80 -5.27
CA ASP A 12 6.61 5.48 -5.81
C ASP A 12 7.23 4.36 -4.95
N ALA A 13 8.44 4.56 -4.43
CA ALA A 13 9.09 3.62 -3.53
C ALA A 13 8.37 3.53 -2.17
N ALA A 14 7.93 4.66 -1.61
CA ALA A 14 7.15 4.68 -0.38
C ALA A 14 5.79 3.98 -0.55
N ASP A 15 5.12 4.18 -1.69
CA ASP A 15 3.87 3.47 -2.01
C ASP A 15 4.09 1.96 -2.13
N ALA A 16 5.18 1.52 -2.76
CA ALA A 16 5.53 0.11 -2.86
C ALA A 16 5.77 -0.53 -1.48
N VAL A 17 6.49 0.16 -0.59
CA VAL A 17 6.72 -0.29 0.80
C VAL A 17 5.40 -0.43 1.55
N LEU A 18 4.52 0.57 1.45
CA LEU A 18 3.22 0.54 2.11
C LEU A 18 2.35 -0.63 1.60
N ARG A 19 2.31 -0.86 0.29
CA ARG A 19 1.54 -1.98 -0.29
C ARG A 19 2.07 -3.34 0.17
N ASN A 20 3.38 -3.51 0.28
CA ASN A 20 3.97 -4.74 0.80
C ASN A 20 3.62 -4.94 2.28
N ALA A 21 3.68 -3.89 3.12
CA ALA A 21 3.26 -3.98 4.51
C ALA A 21 1.78 -4.37 4.66
N ILE A 22 0.90 -3.86 3.78
CA ILE A 22 -0.52 -4.26 3.73
C ILE A 22 -0.67 -5.76 3.41
N ARG A 23 0.09 -6.27 2.44
CA ARG A 23 0.06 -7.70 2.06
C ARG A 23 0.57 -8.59 3.20
N GLU A 24 1.69 -8.22 3.82
CA GLU A 24 2.24 -8.96 4.95
C GLU A 24 1.26 -9.01 6.13
N ALA A 25 0.66 -7.87 6.49
CA ALA A 25 -0.34 -7.82 7.54
C ALA A 25 -1.57 -8.67 7.21
N ALA A 26 -2.06 -8.64 5.97
CA ALA A 26 -3.13 -9.51 5.52
C ALA A 26 -2.76 -11.00 5.64
N ALA A 27 -1.52 -11.37 5.30
CA ALA A 27 -1.01 -12.74 5.45
C ALA A 27 -0.90 -13.20 6.91
N THR A 28 -0.69 -12.28 7.85
CA THR A 28 -0.75 -12.57 9.31
C THR A 28 -2.17 -12.66 9.87
N GLY A 29 -3.20 -12.45 9.04
CA GLY A 29 -4.60 -12.59 9.42
C GLY A 29 -5.30 -11.29 9.82
N VAL A 30 -4.67 -10.12 9.61
CA VAL A 30 -5.35 -8.83 9.80
C VAL A 30 -6.45 -8.70 8.74
N SER A 31 -7.65 -8.30 9.16
CA SER A 31 -8.77 -8.20 8.24
C SER A 31 -8.62 -7.03 7.27
N GLN A 32 -9.21 -7.14 6.07
CA GLN A 32 -9.20 -6.04 5.09
C GLN A 32 -9.92 -4.78 5.59
N VAL A 33 -10.80 -4.91 6.59
CA VAL A 33 -11.50 -3.77 7.19
C VAL A 33 -10.56 -3.01 8.11
N GLU A 34 -9.88 -3.71 9.02
CA GLU A 34 -8.86 -3.11 9.90
C GLU A 34 -7.73 -2.46 9.11
N LEU A 35 -7.26 -3.10 8.04
CA LEU A 35 -6.26 -2.52 7.15
C LEU A 35 -6.74 -1.22 6.49
N ALA A 36 -8.00 -1.16 6.05
CA ALA A 36 -8.57 0.05 5.46
C ALA A 36 -8.65 1.20 6.47
N GLU A 37 -9.00 0.90 7.72
CA GLU A 37 -9.03 1.88 8.81
C GLU A 37 -7.63 2.37 9.18
N LEU A 38 -6.65 1.47 9.27
CA LEU A 38 -5.26 1.80 9.64
C LEU A 38 -4.54 2.62 8.56
N THR A 39 -4.73 2.29 7.29
CA THR A 39 -4.02 2.98 6.19
C THR A 39 -4.81 4.15 5.61
N GLY A 40 -6.08 4.31 5.98
CA GLY A 40 -6.99 5.28 5.39
C GLY A 40 -7.38 4.97 3.94
N PHE A 41 -7.04 3.79 3.44
CA PHE A 41 -7.43 3.38 2.09
C PHE A 41 -8.88 2.91 2.05
N HIS A 42 -9.52 3.09 0.90
CA HIS A 42 -10.81 2.47 0.67
C HIS A 42 -10.67 0.94 0.67
N ARG A 43 -11.67 0.23 1.21
CA ARG A 43 -11.66 -1.24 1.32
C ARG A 43 -11.40 -1.95 -0.01
N ASN A 44 -11.93 -1.42 -1.12
CA ASN A 44 -11.64 -1.94 -2.47
C ASN A 44 -10.16 -1.81 -2.87
N THR A 45 -9.48 -0.74 -2.44
CA THR A 45 -8.05 -0.54 -2.69
C THR A 45 -7.25 -1.59 -1.93
N VAL A 46 -7.55 -1.79 -0.64
CA VAL A 46 -6.92 -2.84 0.17
C VAL A 46 -7.15 -4.22 -0.46
N ARG A 47 -8.39 -4.52 -0.86
CA ARG A 47 -8.71 -5.77 -1.56
C ARG A 47 -7.83 -5.98 -2.79
N ARG A 48 -7.70 -4.95 -3.64
CA ARG A 48 -6.86 -5.02 -4.85
C ARG A 48 -5.39 -5.27 -4.51
N ILE A 49 -4.84 -4.54 -3.54
CA ILE A 49 -3.44 -4.69 -3.11
C ILE A 49 -3.15 -6.13 -2.64
N VAL A 50 -4.09 -6.75 -1.93
CA VAL A 50 -3.95 -8.11 -1.41
C VAL A 50 -4.19 -9.18 -2.47
N THR A 51 -5.01 -8.92 -3.51
CA THR A 51 -5.33 -9.91 -4.56
C THR A 51 -4.48 -9.82 -5.82
N GLU A 52 -3.87 -8.66 -6.09
CA GLU A 52 -2.92 -8.48 -7.20
C GLU A 52 -1.53 -8.87 -6.69
N ASP A 53 -1.20 -10.16 -6.86
CA ASP A 53 0.16 -10.72 -6.80
C ASP A 53 0.68 -10.94 -8.23
#